data_AF-A0A0S8GUA9-F1
#
_entry.id   AF-A0A0S8GUA9-F1
#
_cell.length_a   1.000
_cell.length_b   1.000
_cell.length_c   1.000
_cell.angle_alpha   90.00
_cell.angle_beta   90.00
_cell.angle_gamma   90.00
#
_symmetry.space_group_name_H-M   'P 1'
#
loop_
_entity.id
_entity.type
_entity.pdbx_description
1 polymer ?
#
loop_
_entity_poly.entity_id
_entity_poly.type
_entity_poly.pdbx_seq_one_letter_code
_entity_poly.pdbx_strand_id
1 'polypeptide(L)'
;MIEALVATIILAGGITAITGLSSRCLVRTRLNQQYDRAWQLLDRQLTLIDAMGINQFLEQRTSLGEIEDGDITFQWEVGVASQEIDQLYLVTMSIRWFRGRQWHTITAATCLNGQDVESVESGR
;
A
#
# COMPACT_ATOMS: atom_id res chain seq x y z
N MET A 1 -44.63 32.90 -16.99
CA MET A 1 -43.70 33.10 -15.85
C MET A 1 -43.51 31.84 -15.00
N ILE A 2 -44.56 31.08 -14.69
CA ILE A 2 -44.48 29.81 -13.95
C ILE A 2 -43.57 28.78 -14.65
N GLU A 3 -43.62 28.72 -15.99
CA GLU A 3 -42.78 27.83 -16.79
C GLU A 3 -41.27 28.07 -16.62
N ALA A 4 -40.84 29.33 -16.54
CA ALA A 4 -39.44 29.67 -16.29
C ALA A 4 -39.00 29.29 -14.86
N LEU A 5 -39.90 29.35 -13.90
CA LEU A 5 -39.64 28.95 -12.51
C LEU A 5 -39.53 27.43 -12.36
N VAL A 6 -40.38 26.67 -13.06
CA VAL A 6 -40.29 25.21 -13.11
C VAL A 6 -38.99 24.78 -13.80
N ALA A 7 -38.63 25.44 -14.91
CA ALA A 7 -37.39 25.16 -15.63
C ALA A 7 -36.14 25.38 -14.77
N THR A 8 -36.07 26.44 -13.95
CA THR A 8 -34.92 26.69 -13.08
C THR A 8 -34.83 25.70 -11.91
N ILE A 9 -35.96 25.24 -11.36
CA ILE A 9 -35.97 24.22 -10.31
C ILE A 9 -35.49 22.87 -10.85
N ILE A 10 -35.96 22.46 -12.04
CA ILE A 10 -35.51 21.23 -12.69
C ILE A 10 -34.02 21.32 -13.03
N LEU A 11 -33.57 22.46 -13.56
CA LEU A 11 -32.17 22.71 -13.88
C LEU A 11 -31.29 22.65 -12.62
N ALA A 12 -31.70 23.32 -11.54
CA ALA A 12 -30.98 23.30 -10.27
C ALA A 12 -30.87 21.88 -9.70
N GLY A 13 -31.97 21.12 -9.73
CA GLY A 13 -31.98 19.71 -9.33
C GLY A 13 -31.01 18.85 -10.15
N GLY A 14 -30.99 19.04 -11.47
CA GLY A 14 -30.05 18.36 -12.37
C GLY A 14 -28.59 18.68 -12.06
N ILE A 15 -28.25 19.95 -11.84
CA ILE A 15 -26.88 20.38 -11.50
C ILE A 15 -26.42 19.77 -10.17
N THR A 16 -27.30 19.72 -9.16
CA THR A 16 -26.96 19.10 -7.87
C THR A 16 -26.69 17.60 -8.01
N ALA A 17 -27.49 16.89 -8.80
CA ALA A 17 -27.29 15.47 -9.06
C ALA A 17 -25.94 15.20 -9.75
N ILE A 18 -25.60 15.97 -10.79
CA ILE A 18 -24.33 15.85 -11.51
C ILE A 18 -23.15 16.15 -10.59
N THR A 19 -23.23 17.24 -9.81
CA THR A 19 -22.15 17.64 -8.89
C THR A 19 -21.91 16.57 -7.83
N GLY A 20 -22.98 15.97 -7.30
CA GLY A 20 -22.89 14.87 -6.34
C GLY A 20 -22.22 13.62 -6.92
N LEU A 21 -22.58 13.24 -8.16
CA LEU A 21 -21.97 12.11 -8.85
C LEU A 21 -20.48 12.35 -9.14
N SER A 22 -20.13 13.52 -9.65
CA SER A 22 -18.74 13.91 -9.93
C SER A 22 -17.88 13.84 -8.67
N SER A 23 -18.38 14.36 -7.54
CA SER A 23 -17.66 14.30 -6.26
C SER A 23 -17.42 12.85 -5.80
N ARG A 24 -18.42 11.98 -5.93
CA ARG A 24 -18.29 10.54 -5.60
C ARG A 24 -17.27 9.83 -6.48
N CYS A 25 -17.25 10.10 -7.79
CA CYS A 25 -16.27 9.53 -8.71
C CYS A 25 -14.84 9.97 -8.35
N LEU A 26 -14.61 11.26 -8.12
CA LEU A 26 -13.30 11.80 -7.76
C LEU A 26 -12.77 11.22 -6.44
N VAL A 27 -13.64 11.09 -5.43
CA VAL A 27 -13.26 10.49 -4.14
C VAL A 27 -12.81 9.04 -4.33
N ARG A 28 -13.55 8.25 -5.12
CA ARG A 28 -13.19 6.86 -5.44
C ARG A 28 -11.87 6.77 -6.21
N THR A 29 -11.66 7.60 -7.22
CA THR A 29 -10.40 7.61 -7.99
C THR A 29 -9.21 7.95 -7.10
N ARG A 30 -9.33 8.96 -6.23
CA ARG A 30 -8.26 9.32 -5.28
C ARG A 30 -7.97 8.19 -4.29
N LEU A 31 -8.98 7.42 -3.87
CA LEU A 31 -8.77 6.26 -3.01
C LEU A 31 -8.00 5.17 -3.75
N ASN A 32 -8.39 4.86 -4.98
CA ASN A 32 -7.71 3.86 -5.77
C ASN A 32 -6.24 4.22 -6.01
N GLN A 33 -5.95 5.48 -6.35
CA GLN A 33 -4.58 5.97 -6.52
C GLN A 33 -3.72 5.80 -5.26
N GLN A 34 -4.30 5.94 -4.07
CA GLN A 34 -3.57 5.72 -2.82
C GLN A 34 -3.30 4.25 -2.56
N TYR A 35 -4.23 3.37 -2.89
CA TYR A 35 -4.01 1.93 -2.86
C TYR A 35 -2.90 1.53 -3.82
N ASP A 36 -2.91 2.02 -5.07
CA ASP A 36 -1.85 1.77 -6.04
C ASP A 36 -0.48 2.24 -5.52
N ARG A 37 -0.40 3.43 -4.91
CA ARG A 37 0.86 3.93 -4.31
C ARG A 37 1.30 3.09 -3.12
N ALA A 38 0.38 2.72 -2.23
CA ALA A 38 0.69 1.86 -1.11
C ALA A 38 1.23 0.51 -1.60
N TRP A 39 0.65 -0.08 -2.64
CA TRP A 39 1.15 -1.30 -3.27
C TRP A 39 2.55 -1.12 -3.87
N GLN A 40 2.80 -0.01 -4.58
CA GLN A 40 4.14 0.30 -5.13
C GLN A 40 5.19 0.49 -4.03
N LEU A 41 4.83 1.15 -2.91
CA LEU A 41 5.71 1.30 -1.77
C LEU A 41 6.00 -0.05 -1.12
N LEU A 42 4.98 -0.89 -0.94
CA LEU A 42 5.13 -2.23 -0.40
C LEU A 42 6.07 -3.06 -1.28
N ASP A 43 5.80 -3.11 -2.58
CA ASP A 43 6.58 -3.88 -3.55
C ASP A 43 8.05 -3.42 -3.59
N ARG A 44 8.28 -2.10 -3.56
CA ARG A 44 9.63 -1.54 -3.50
C ARG A 44 10.36 -1.92 -2.21
N GLN A 45 9.71 -1.84 -1.06
CA GLN A 45 10.33 -2.22 0.22
C GLN A 45 10.63 -3.72 0.26
N LEU A 46 9.71 -4.55 -0.22
CA LEU A 46 9.89 -5.99 -0.30
C LEU A 46 11.03 -6.37 -1.26
N THR A 47 11.14 -5.68 -2.39
CA THR A 47 12.29 -5.81 -3.32
C THR A 47 13.60 -5.38 -2.68
N LEU A 48 13.61 -4.31 -1.87
CA LEU A 48 14.81 -3.88 -1.14
C LEU A 48 15.23 -4.91 -0.09
N ILE A 49 14.27 -5.52 0.62
CA ILE A 49 14.52 -6.59 1.59
C ILE A 49 15.08 -7.83 0.88
N ASP A 50 14.50 -8.21 -0.26
CA ASP A 50 14.99 -9.32 -1.09
C ASP A 50 16.43 -9.06 -1.58
N ALA A 51 16.72 -7.86 -2.08
CA ALA A 51 18.05 -7.48 -2.57
C ALA A 51 19.11 -7.39 -1.46
N MET A 52 18.73 -6.99 -0.24
CA MET A 52 19.63 -6.94 0.92
C MET A 52 19.90 -8.34 1.51
N GLY A 53 18.98 -9.28 1.28
CA GLY A 53 18.97 -10.60 1.88
C GLY A 53 18.34 -10.57 3.28
N ILE A 54 17.50 -11.58 3.54
CA ILE A 54 16.75 -11.69 4.81
C ILE A 54 17.65 -11.74 6.06
N ASN A 55 18.87 -12.25 5.91
CA ASN A 55 19.84 -12.36 7.00
C ASN A 55 20.29 -10.98 7.52
N GLN A 56 20.63 -10.05 6.62
CA GLN A 56 21.01 -8.68 7.00
C GLN A 56 19.80 -7.88 7.55
N PHE A 57 18.60 -8.16 7.04
CA PHE A 57 17.38 -7.53 7.55
C PHE A 57 17.05 -7.96 8.99
N LEU A 58 17.24 -9.24 9.32
CA LEU A 58 17.10 -9.77 10.68
C LEU A 58 18.09 -9.10 11.65
N GLU A 59 19.32 -8.82 11.21
CA GLU A 59 20.33 -8.13 12.02
C GLU A 59 19.97 -6.67 12.31
N GLN A 60 19.34 -5.97 11.36
CA GLN A 60 18.97 -4.56 11.53
C GLN A 60 17.76 -4.35 12.47
N ARG A 61 16.99 -5.39 12.81
CA ARG A 61 15.75 -5.33 13.63
C ARG A 61 14.77 -4.21 13.25
N THR A 62 14.87 -3.65 12.05
CA THR A 62 14.06 -2.52 11.63
C THR A 62 12.77 -3.05 11.03
N SER A 63 11.80 -3.32 11.91
CA SER A 63 10.50 -3.90 11.56
C SER A 63 9.38 -2.85 11.41
N LEU A 64 9.69 -1.56 11.59
CA LEU A 64 8.71 -0.48 11.56
C LEU A 64 9.37 0.77 10.95
N GLY A 65 8.63 1.49 10.12
CA GLY A 65 9.02 2.81 9.66
C GLY A 65 7.85 3.64 9.17
N GLU A 66 8.16 4.85 8.74
CA GLU A 66 7.21 5.80 8.20
C GLU A 66 7.76 6.40 6.90
N ILE A 67 6.91 6.54 5.90
CA ILE A 67 7.24 7.10 4.59
C ILE A 67 6.22 8.19 4.28
N GLU A 68 6.71 9.40 4.03
CA GLU A 68 5.88 10.51 3.58
C GLU A 68 5.83 10.54 2.05
N ASP A 69 4.62 10.45 1.48
CA ASP A 69 4.38 10.62 0.04
C ASP A 69 3.36 11.75 -0.17
N GLY A 70 3.88 12.95 -0.40
CA GLY A 70 3.07 14.16 -0.54
C GLY A 70 2.43 14.58 0.79
N ASP A 71 1.11 14.47 0.88
CA ASP A 71 0.29 14.83 2.06
C ASP A 71 -0.07 13.61 2.92
N ILE A 72 0.39 12.41 2.54
CA ILE A 72 -0.01 11.16 3.17
C ILE A 72 1.22 10.51 3.81
N THR A 73 1.05 10.22 5.09
CA THR A 73 2.03 9.48 5.88
C THR A 73 1.66 8.00 5.89
N PHE A 74 2.51 7.17 5.29
CA PHE A 74 2.38 5.72 5.26
C PHE A 74 3.25 5.10 6.35
N GLN A 75 2.63 4.41 7.29
CA GLN A 75 3.34 3.63 8.30
C GLN A 75 3.45 2.20 7.82
N TRP A 76 4.67 1.68 7.80
CA TRP A 76 4.92 0.32 7.36
C TRP A 76 5.51 -0.51 8.48
N GLU A 77 5.18 -1.80 8.47
CA GLU A 77 5.55 -2.81 9.44
C GLU A 77 5.97 -4.07 8.70
N VAL A 78 7.05 -4.72 9.16
CA VAL A 78 7.54 -5.99 8.61
C VAL A 78 7.67 -7.00 9.74
N GLY A 79 6.94 -8.11 9.64
CA GLY A 79 7.09 -9.29 10.48
C GLY A 79 7.82 -10.38 9.72
N VAL A 80 8.84 -10.96 10.33
CA VAL A 80 9.56 -12.12 9.79
C VAL A 80 9.30 -13.31 10.69
N ALA A 81 8.82 -14.42 10.11
CA ALA A 81 8.62 -15.69 10.81
C ALA A 81 9.44 -16.79 10.13
N SER A 82 10.26 -17.51 10.90
CA SER A 82 10.95 -18.71 10.43
C SER A 82 9.94 -19.85 10.24
N GLN A 83 9.97 -20.49 9.08
CA GLN A 83 9.15 -21.68 8.82
C GLN A 83 9.90 -22.96 9.23
N GLU A 84 9.17 -24.06 9.35
CA GLU A 84 9.74 -25.39 9.67
C GLU A 84 10.64 -25.97 8.56
N ILE A 85 10.70 -25.30 7.40
CA ILE A 85 11.57 -25.65 6.28
C ILE A 85 12.88 -24.89 6.47
N ASP A 86 14.01 -25.61 6.48
CA ASP A 86 15.34 -25.05 6.66
C ASP A 86 15.57 -23.86 5.71
N GLN A 87 15.97 -22.73 6.28
CA GLN A 87 16.25 -21.46 5.59
C GLN A 87 15.05 -20.75 4.95
N LEU A 88 13.80 -21.20 5.12
CA LEU A 88 12.63 -20.48 4.60
C LEU A 88 12.06 -19.48 5.62
N TYR A 89 11.96 -18.22 5.22
CA TYR A 89 11.40 -17.14 6.02
C TYR A 89 10.12 -16.59 5.38
N LEU A 90 9.04 -16.54 6.15
CA LEU A 90 7.83 -15.84 5.77
C LEU A 90 7.96 -14.38 6.20
N VAL A 91 8.03 -13.48 5.22
CA VAL A 91 8.08 -12.04 5.44
C VAL A 91 6.70 -11.47 5.16
N THR A 92 6.04 -10.97 6.20
CA THR A 92 4.75 -10.30 6.12
C THR A 92 4.97 -8.80 6.26
N MET A 93 4.60 -8.04 5.25
CA MET A 93 4.68 -6.58 5.26
C MET A 93 3.29 -5.98 5.27
N SER A 94 3.04 -5.03 6.17
CA SER A 94 1.79 -4.28 6.25
C SER A 94 2.07 -2.79 6.13
N ILE A 95 1.27 -2.10 5.32
CA ILE A 95 1.29 -0.64 5.22
C ILE A 95 -0.07 -0.10 5.63
N ARG A 96 -0.06 0.84 6.57
CA ARG A 96 -1.25 1.52 7.07
C ARG A 96 -1.12 3.03 6.88
N TRP A 97 -2.23 3.68 6.52
CA TRP A 97 -2.30 5.14 6.40
C TRP A 97 -3.64 5.65 6.89
N PHE A 98 -3.66 6.87 7.38
CA PHE A 98 -4.88 7.53 7.83
C PHE A 98 -5.42 8.43 6.71
N ARG A 99 -6.71 8.29 6.39
CA ARG A 99 -7.38 9.21 5.46
C ARG A 99 -8.76 9.60 5.94
N GLY A 100 -8.97 10.92 6.01
CA GLY A 100 -10.25 11.52 6.39
C GLY A 100 -10.60 11.17 7.83
N ARG A 101 -11.24 10.02 8.04
CA ARG A 101 -11.66 9.52 9.37
C ARG A 101 -11.47 8.01 9.54
N GLN A 102 -10.79 7.34 8.61
CA GLN A 102 -10.62 5.89 8.61
C GLN A 102 -9.16 5.53 8.36
N TRP A 103 -8.69 4.49 9.09
CA TRP A 103 -7.43 3.83 8.81
C TRP A 103 -7.61 2.83 7.67
N HIS A 104 -6.70 2.88 6.71
CA HIS A 104 -6.60 1.91 5.62
C HIS A 104 -5.33 1.12 5.81
N THR A 105 -5.40 -0.19 5.54
CA THR A 105 -4.26 -1.09 5.63
C THR A 105 -4.23 -1.99 4.40
N ILE A 106 -3.04 -2.23 3.88
CA ILE A 106 -2.75 -3.33 2.97
C ILE A 106 -1.70 -4.23 3.60
N THR A 107 -1.77 -5.52 3.29
CA THR A 107 -0.83 -6.52 3.78
C THR A 107 -0.46 -7.43 2.62
N ALA A 108 0.83 -7.74 2.52
CA ALA A 108 1.33 -8.77 1.62
C ALA A 108 2.27 -9.68 2.39
N ALA A 109 2.36 -10.93 1.93
CA ALA A 109 3.32 -11.89 2.46
C ALA A 109 4.12 -12.46 1.29
N THR A 110 5.42 -12.60 1.50
CA THR A 110 6.33 -13.28 0.59
C THR A 110 7.16 -14.30 1.36
N CYS A 111 7.59 -15.36 0.67
CA CYS A 111 8.55 -16.31 1.22
C CYS A 111 9.93 -15.98 0.66
N LEU A 112 10.88 -15.67 1.53
CA LEU A 112 12.28 -15.46 1.16
C LEU A 112 13.11 -16.64 1.65
N ASN A 113 14.03 -17.09 0.81
CA ASN A 113 15.01 -18.10 1.21
C ASN A 113 16.23 -17.39 1.80
N GLY A 114 16.68 -17.83 2.97
CA GLY A 114 17.95 -17.43 3.55
C GLY A 114 19.06 -17.90 2.64
N GLN A 115 19.84 -16.98 2.10
CA GLN A 115 21.07 -17.35 1.42
C GLN A 115 22.13 -17.59 2.49
N ASP A 116 22.45 -18.85 2.74
CA ASP A 116 23.71 -19.20 3.38
C ASP A 116 24.82 -18.84 2.39
N VAL A 117 25.74 -17.97 2.82
CA VAL A 117 26.86 -17.52 1.98
C VAL A 117 27.94 -18.60 2.00
N GLU A 118 27.62 -19.83 1.61
CA GLU A 118 28.62 -20.88 1.48
C GLU A 118 28.26 -21.88 0.38
N SER A 119 29.22 -22.09 -0.52
CA SER A 119 29.30 -23.14 -1.56
C SER A 119 28.74 -22.82 -2.97
N VAL A 120 29.40 -21.91 -3.69
CA VAL A 120 29.76 -22.16 -5.11
C VAL A 120 31.23 -21.83 -5.32
N GLU A 121 32.10 -22.58 -4.65
CA GLU A 121 33.45 -22.83 -5.13
C GLU A 121 33.65 -24.35 -5.16
N SER A 122 34.20 -24.86 -6.27
CA SER A 122 34.48 -26.27 -6.59
C SER A 122 33.46 -26.95 -7.51
N GLY A 123 33.68 -26.76 -8.82
CA GLY A 123 32.86 -27.33 -9.87
C GLY A 123 33.50 -27.43 -11.26
N ARG A 124 34.83 -27.63 -11.31
CA ARG A 124 35.63 -28.15 -12.46
C ARG A 124 36.17 -27.17 -13.49
#